data_AF-A0A2E8WWD0-F1
#
_entry.id   AF-A0A2E8WWD0-F1
#
_cell.length_a   1.000
_cell.length_b   1.000
_cell.length_c   1.000
_cell.angle_alpha   90.00
_cell.angle_beta   90.00
_cell.angle_gamma   90.00
#
_symmetry.space_group_name_H-M   'P 1'
#
loop_
_entity.id
_entity.type
_entity.pdbx_description
1 polymer ?
#
loop_
_entity_poly.entity_id
_entity_poly.type
_entity_poly.pdbx_seq_one_letter_code
_entity_poly.pdbx_strand_id
1 'polypeptide(L)'
;MEPLDIQDVQKQLIRCQHALDQARQHGWDTDLIREFEEATRHLHEGAIMRRHLNALEEQQKAVQAQADLDEPPAQAPPVNPVNRLLTAEERGKPDTLPEQQVDLLSSIGELTLAEKLALQPLSSVAEGMSILDRAQFTSVLFSGEEKIFSALLAKLERAATQEEAMALFQETLSPRGEDAEVEQLQEAFAKRIVRTFVS
;
A
#
# COMPACT_ATOMS: atom_id res chain seq x y z
N MET A 1 5.76 -12.38 17.28
CA MET A 1 4.41 -12.25 17.87
C MET A 1 3.57 -13.35 17.28
N GLU A 2 3.13 -14.30 18.09
CA GLU A 2 2.33 -15.45 17.67
C GLU A 2 0.86 -15.05 17.47
N PRO A 3 0.09 -15.73 16.60
CA PRO A 3 -1.33 -15.44 16.47
C PRO A 3 -2.04 -15.73 17.80
N LEU A 4 -2.83 -14.75 18.26
CA LEU A 4 -3.65 -14.90 19.46
C LEU A 4 -4.68 -16.02 19.23
N ASP A 5 -4.59 -17.08 20.03
CA ASP A 5 -5.58 -18.14 20.11
C ASP A 5 -6.91 -17.58 20.67
N ILE A 6 -8.01 -18.30 20.44
CA ILE A 6 -9.36 -17.94 20.88
C ILE A 6 -9.37 -17.70 22.40
N GLN A 7 -8.63 -18.48 23.18
CA GLN A 7 -8.53 -18.27 24.62
C GLN A 7 -7.89 -16.93 24.99
N ASP A 8 -6.88 -16.48 24.24
CA ASP A 8 -6.22 -15.21 24.50
C ASP A 8 -7.06 -14.03 24.04
N VAL A 9 -7.81 -14.18 22.95
CA VAL A 9 -8.84 -13.22 22.53
C VAL A 9 -9.88 -13.03 23.65
N GLN A 10 -10.37 -14.12 24.24
CA GLN A 10 -11.32 -14.05 25.36
C GLN A 10 -10.72 -13.33 26.58
N LYS A 11 -9.46 -13.62 26.93
CA LYS A 11 -8.78 -12.93 28.04
C LYS A 11 -8.70 -11.42 27.80
N GLN A 12 -8.35 -10.98 26.59
CA GLN A 12 -8.27 -9.55 26.29
C GLN A 12 -9.66 -8.89 26.28
N LEU A 13 -10.70 -9.57 25.78
CA LEU A 13 -12.08 -9.07 25.86
C LEU A 13 -12.55 -8.89 27.31
N ILE A 14 -12.21 -9.83 28.20
CA ILE A 14 -12.52 -9.71 29.64
C ILE A 14 -11.78 -8.52 30.25
N ARG A 15 -10.51 -8.27 29.87
CA ARG A 15 -9.75 -7.10 30.32
C ARG A 15 -10.39 -5.79 29.87
N CYS A 16 -10.80 -5.70 28.60
CA CYS A 16 -11.54 -4.54 28.09
C CYS A 16 -12.83 -4.31 28.88
N GLN A 17 -13.60 -5.38 29.12
CA GLN A 17 -14.85 -5.31 29.88
C GLN A 17 -14.60 -4.82 31.31
N HIS A 18 -13.58 -5.37 31.97
CA HIS A 18 -13.20 -4.97 33.33
C HIS A 18 -12.80 -3.50 33.41
N ALA A 19 -11.99 -3.00 32.46
CA ALA A 19 -11.61 -1.59 32.40
C ALA A 19 -12.83 -0.68 32.19
N LEU A 20 -13.78 -1.07 31.33
CA LEU A 20 -15.03 -0.34 31.12
C LEU A 20 -15.92 -0.32 32.37
N ASP A 21 -16.02 -1.45 33.07
CA ASP A 21 -16.81 -1.56 34.30
C ASP A 21 -16.20 -0.73 35.44
N GLN A 22 -14.88 -0.70 35.56
CA GLN A 22 -14.17 0.16 36.51
C GLN A 22 -14.33 1.64 36.17
N ALA A 23 -14.16 2.01 34.90
CA ALA A 23 -14.36 3.38 34.43
C ALA A 23 -15.80 3.86 34.65
N ARG A 24 -16.79 2.98 34.51
CA ARG A 24 -18.20 3.30 34.80
C ARG A 24 -18.45 3.58 36.28
N GLN A 25 -17.75 2.90 37.18
CA GLN A 25 -17.96 3.02 38.63
C GLN A 25 -17.18 4.18 39.24
N HIS A 26 -15.97 4.42 38.77
CA HIS A 26 -15.02 5.35 39.41
C HIS A 26 -14.58 6.51 38.49
N GLY A 27 -15.02 6.52 37.24
CA GLY A 27 -14.54 7.46 36.22
C GLY A 27 -13.27 6.95 35.54
N TRP A 28 -12.89 7.61 34.44
CA TRP A 28 -11.64 7.30 33.73
C TRP A 28 -10.44 7.91 34.45
N ASP A 29 -9.43 7.08 34.72
CA ASP A 29 -8.09 7.52 35.07
C ASP A 29 -7.09 7.14 33.95
N THR A 30 -5.88 7.66 34.04
CA THR A 30 -4.84 7.44 33.02
C THR A 30 -4.40 5.99 32.92
N ASP A 31 -4.49 5.22 34.01
CA ASP A 31 -4.06 3.83 34.05
C ASP A 31 -5.10 2.92 33.38
N LEU A 32 -6.38 3.13 33.66
CA LEU A 32 -7.52 2.46 33.02
C LEU A 32 -7.57 2.73 31.52
N ILE A 33 -7.31 3.98 31.09
CA ILE A 33 -7.23 4.32 29.67
C ILE A 33 -6.11 3.49 29.02
N ARG A 34 -4.92 3.47 29.63
CA ARG A 34 -3.77 2.73 29.10
C ARG A 34 -4.03 1.22 29.04
N GLU A 35 -4.63 0.65 30.08
CA GLU A 35 -4.97 -0.78 30.13
C GLU A 35 -6.01 -1.16 29.06
N PHE A 36 -7.00 -0.29 28.84
CA PHE A 36 -8.00 -0.48 27.79
C PHE A 36 -7.40 -0.37 26.39
N GLU A 37 -6.56 0.64 26.14
CA GLU A 37 -5.83 0.82 24.88
C GLU A 37 -4.88 -0.36 24.60
N GLU A 38 -4.19 -0.86 25.62
CA GLU A 38 -3.31 -2.01 25.48
C GLU A 38 -4.11 -3.28 25.14
N ALA A 39 -5.20 -3.57 25.86
CA ALA A 39 -6.03 -4.74 25.58
C ALA A 39 -6.68 -4.69 24.19
N THR A 40 -7.16 -3.52 23.76
CA THR A 40 -7.74 -3.32 22.42
C THR A 40 -6.69 -3.43 21.32
N ARG A 41 -5.47 -2.93 21.55
CA ARG A 41 -4.34 -3.10 20.63
C ARG A 41 -4.02 -4.58 20.42
N HIS A 42 -3.92 -5.37 21.49
CA HIS A 42 -3.67 -6.81 21.38
C HIS A 42 -4.76 -7.51 20.55
N LEU A 43 -6.03 -7.18 20.76
CA LEU A 43 -7.14 -7.74 19.97
C LEU A 43 -7.01 -7.40 18.48
N HIS A 44 -6.66 -6.15 18.17
CA HIS A 44 -6.48 -5.68 16.80
C HIS A 44 -5.31 -6.38 16.10
N GLU A 45 -4.15 -6.42 16.73
CA GLU A 45 -2.96 -7.12 16.20
C GLU A 45 -3.25 -8.60 15.97
N GLY A 46 -3.95 -9.27 16.91
CA GLY A 46 -4.38 -10.65 16.75
C GLY A 46 -5.32 -10.87 15.56
N ALA A 47 -6.27 -9.96 15.35
CA ALA A 47 -7.18 -10.02 14.21
C ALA A 47 -6.46 -9.86 12.87
N ILE A 48 -5.51 -8.93 12.79
CA ILE A 48 -4.66 -8.72 11.61
C ILE A 48 -3.86 -9.99 11.32
N MET A 49 -3.19 -10.57 12.32
CA MET A 49 -2.37 -11.77 12.13
C MET A 49 -3.18 -12.97 11.64
N ARG A 50 -4.39 -13.18 12.19
CA ARG A 50 -5.31 -14.24 11.69
C ARG A 50 -5.74 -13.99 10.25
N ARG A 51 -6.04 -12.74 9.88
CA ARG A 51 -6.41 -12.40 8.50
C ARG A 51 -5.25 -12.66 7.52
N HIS A 52 -4.02 -12.33 7.92
CA HIS A 52 -2.84 -12.63 7.10
C HIS A 52 -2.57 -14.13 6.97
N LEU A 53 -2.69 -14.89 8.06
CA LEU A 53 -2.54 -16.35 8.01
C LEU A 53 -3.57 -16.98 7.08
N ASN A 54 -4.84 -16.61 7.19
CA ASN A 54 -5.89 -17.11 6.31
C ASN A 54 -5.62 -16.75 4.84
N ALA A 55 -5.16 -15.51 4.56
CA ALA A 55 -4.82 -15.10 3.20
C ALA A 55 -3.64 -15.92 2.62
N LEU A 56 -2.64 -16.24 3.44
CA LEU A 56 -1.52 -17.10 3.03
C LEU A 56 -1.97 -18.54 2.79
N GLU A 57 -2.86 -19.09 3.62
CA GLU A 57 -3.44 -20.42 3.42
C GLU A 57 -4.30 -20.49 2.15
N GLU A 58 -5.09 -19.46 1.87
CA GLU A 58 -5.88 -19.35 0.63
C GLU A 58 -4.98 -19.26 -0.60
N GLN A 59 -3.89 -18.48 -0.52
CA GLN A 59 -2.91 -18.37 -1.60
C GLN A 59 -2.18 -19.71 -1.82
N GLN A 60 -1.81 -20.43 -0.76
CA GLN A 60 -1.22 -21.76 -0.85
C GLN A 60 -2.18 -22.79 -1.46
N LYS A 61 -3.45 -22.78 -1.05
CA LYS A 61 -4.50 -23.63 -1.66
C LYS A 61 -4.72 -23.30 -3.13
N ALA A 62 -4.68 -22.03 -3.53
CA ALA A 62 -4.83 -21.63 -4.93
C ALA A 62 -3.66 -22.13 -5.78
N VAL A 63 -2.42 -22.05 -5.26
CA VAL A 63 -1.22 -22.60 -5.93
C VAL A 63 -1.28 -24.13 -6.01
N GLN A 64 -1.73 -24.81 -4.96
CA GLN A 64 -1.92 -26.27 -4.98
C GLN A 64 -3.03 -26.70 -5.95
N ALA A 65 -4.17 -26.01 -5.96
CA ALA A 65 -5.25 -26.30 -6.90
C ALA A 65 -4.84 -26.06 -8.37
N GLN A 66 -3.97 -25.08 -8.64
CA GLN A 66 -3.36 -24.90 -9.96
C GLN A 66 -2.36 -26.02 -10.31
N ALA A 67 -1.63 -26.56 -9.33
CA ALA A 67 -0.74 -27.70 -9.55
C ALA A 67 -1.52 -29.02 -9.80
N ASP A 68 -2.66 -29.21 -9.12
CA ASP A 68 -3.53 -30.39 -9.30
C ASP A 68 -4.29 -30.38 -10.63
N LEU A 69 -4.43 -29.22 -11.29
CA LEU A 69 -5.06 -29.08 -12.61
C LEU A 69 -4.12 -29.36 -13.79
N ASP A 70 -2.82 -29.50 -13.55
CA ASP A 70 -1.78 -29.67 -14.58
C ASP A 70 -1.21 -31.09 -14.64
N GLU A 71 -1.97 -32.12 -14.20
CA GLU A 71 -1.56 -33.53 -14.25
C GLU A 71 -2.09 -34.27 -15.51
N PRO A 72 -1.26 -34.49 -16.55
CA PRO A 72 -1.35 -35.64 -17.42
C PRO A 72 -0.45 -36.79 -16.91
N PRO A 73 -0.77 -38.06 -17.26
CA PRO A 73 -0.31 -39.23 -16.52
C PRO A 73 1.19 -39.52 -16.69
N ALA A 74 1.83 -39.81 -15.55
CA ALA A 74 3.04 -40.62 -15.35
C ALA A 74 4.18 -40.53 -16.40
N GLN A 75 5.24 -39.79 -16.07
CA GLN A 75 6.65 -40.23 -15.95
C GLN A 75 7.64 -39.09 -16.24
N ALA A 76 8.33 -38.60 -15.20
CA ALA A 76 9.79 -38.37 -15.12
C ALA A 76 10.12 -37.72 -13.76
N PRO A 77 11.27 -38.05 -13.12
CA PRO A 77 11.61 -37.57 -11.79
C PRO A 77 11.77 -36.03 -11.73
N PRO A 78 11.50 -35.41 -10.57
CA PRO A 78 11.47 -33.96 -10.44
C PRO A 78 12.86 -33.37 -10.64
N VAL A 79 13.03 -32.58 -11.69
CA VAL A 79 14.18 -31.67 -11.82
C VAL A 79 13.95 -30.50 -10.87
N ASN A 80 14.60 -30.56 -9.71
CA ASN A 80 14.80 -29.38 -8.87
C ASN A 80 15.30 -28.22 -9.74
N PRO A 81 14.77 -26.98 -9.60
CA PRO A 81 15.31 -25.83 -10.29
C PRO A 81 16.67 -25.50 -9.66
N VAL A 82 17.73 -26.12 -10.18
CA VAL A 82 19.09 -25.72 -9.88
C VAL A 82 19.30 -24.37 -10.55
N ASN A 83 19.44 -23.30 -9.77
CA ASN A 83 20.06 -22.07 -10.23
C ASN A 83 21.47 -22.41 -10.73
N ARG A 84 21.58 -22.78 -12.02
CA ARG A 84 22.86 -23.01 -12.68
C ARG A 84 23.50 -21.65 -12.90
N LEU A 85 24.24 -21.20 -11.89
CA LEU A 85 25.31 -20.26 -12.09
C LEU A 85 26.18 -20.83 -13.21
N LEU A 86 26.26 -20.12 -14.34
CA LEU A 86 27.12 -20.47 -15.46
C LEU A 86 28.53 -20.70 -14.93
N THR A 87 29.02 -21.94 -15.01
CA THR A 87 30.43 -22.24 -14.75
C THR A 87 31.27 -21.59 -15.84
N ALA A 88 32.40 -21.00 -15.44
CA ALA A 88 33.26 -20.11 -16.24
C ALA A 88 33.89 -20.72 -17.52
N GLU A 89 33.46 -21.90 -17.95
CA GLU A 89 34.00 -22.63 -19.10
C GLU A 89 33.13 -22.55 -20.37
N GLU A 90 31.93 -21.96 -20.34
CA GLU A 90 31.09 -21.73 -21.54
C GLU A 90 31.40 -20.41 -22.28
N ARG A 91 32.64 -19.91 -22.18
CA ARG A 91 33.12 -18.80 -23.01
C ARG A 91 33.74 -19.36 -24.30
N GLY A 92 32.90 -19.74 -25.26
CA GLY A 92 33.34 -20.37 -26.52
C GLY A 92 32.57 -19.93 -27.78
N LYS A 93 32.94 -18.75 -28.31
CA LYS A 93 32.91 -18.26 -29.71
C LYS A 93 31.60 -18.27 -30.55
N PRO A 94 31.48 -17.32 -31.52
CA PRO A 94 30.22 -16.89 -32.10
C PRO A 94 29.88 -17.71 -33.34
N ASP A 95 28.67 -18.25 -33.41
CA ASP A 95 28.10 -18.80 -34.64
C ASP A 95 26.87 -17.99 -35.05
N THR A 96 26.98 -17.43 -36.24
CA THR A 96 26.02 -16.54 -36.90
C THR A 96 24.86 -17.32 -37.49
N LEU A 97 23.62 -17.00 -37.11
CA LEU A 97 22.46 -17.00 -38.01
C LEU A 97 21.53 -15.82 -37.64
N PRO A 98 21.09 -15.01 -38.62
CA PRO A 98 20.18 -13.89 -38.39
C PRO A 98 18.72 -14.37 -38.41
N GLU A 99 17.80 -13.48 -38.00
CA GLU A 99 16.33 -13.63 -38.05
C GLU A 99 15.70 -14.36 -36.87
N GLN A 100 15.55 -13.63 -35.76
CA GLN A 100 14.24 -13.12 -35.31
C GLN A 100 14.48 -12.32 -34.04
N GLN A 101 15.28 -11.24 -34.15
CA GLN A 101 15.19 -10.17 -33.17
C GLN A 101 13.78 -9.61 -33.31
N VAL A 102 12.92 -9.98 -32.38
CA VAL A 102 11.67 -9.28 -32.14
C VAL A 102 12.08 -7.82 -31.95
N ASP A 103 11.68 -6.96 -32.89
CA ASP A 103 12.04 -5.56 -32.89
C ASP A 103 11.33 -4.86 -31.72
N LEU A 104 11.96 -4.89 -30.54
CA LEU A 104 11.49 -4.20 -29.34
C LEU A 104 11.46 -2.67 -29.54
N LEU A 105 12.06 -2.15 -30.61
CA LEU A 105 11.99 -0.74 -30.97
C LEU A 105 10.63 -0.36 -31.58
N SER A 106 9.90 -1.31 -32.15
CA SER A 106 8.53 -1.09 -32.64
C SER A 106 7.49 -1.00 -31.49
N SER A 107 7.83 -1.43 -30.27
CA SER A 107 7.01 -1.23 -29.05
C SER A 107 7.33 0.08 -28.30
N ILE A 108 8.24 0.92 -28.78
CA ILE A 108 8.56 2.23 -28.14
C ILE A 108 7.36 3.19 -28.15
N GLY A 109 6.33 2.92 -28.98
CA GLY A 109 5.07 3.67 -28.99
C GLY A 109 3.98 3.12 -28.07
N GLU A 110 4.17 1.96 -27.45
CA GLU A 110 3.21 1.39 -26.51
C GLU A 110 3.56 1.86 -25.10
N LEU A 111 2.83 2.87 -24.62
CA LEU A 111 2.85 3.29 -23.22
C LEU A 111 2.80 2.05 -22.32
N THR A 112 3.77 1.93 -21.43
CA THR A 112 3.79 0.87 -20.44
C THR A 112 2.47 0.88 -19.66
N LEU A 113 2.03 -0.28 -19.16
CA LEU A 113 0.77 -0.36 -18.40
C LEU A 113 0.74 0.63 -17.23
N ALA A 114 1.92 0.94 -16.66
CA ALA A 114 2.11 1.97 -15.64
C ALA A 114 1.82 3.39 -16.16
N GLU A 115 2.25 3.73 -17.37
CA GLU A 115 1.96 5.02 -18.00
C GLU A 115 0.48 5.14 -18.42
N LYS A 116 -0.13 4.05 -18.89
CA LYS A 116 -1.58 4.01 -19.20
C LYS A 116 -2.43 4.22 -17.94
N LEU A 117 -2.06 3.61 -16.81
CA LEU A 117 -2.72 3.85 -15.52
C LEU A 117 -2.48 5.28 -15.01
N ALA A 118 -1.30 5.84 -15.25
CA ALA A 118 -1.02 7.21 -14.88
C ALA A 118 -1.96 8.19 -15.62
N LEU A 119 -2.30 7.92 -16.88
CA LEU A 119 -3.19 8.80 -17.66
C LEU A 119 -4.68 8.63 -17.34
N GLN A 120 -5.05 7.66 -16.51
CA GLN A 120 -6.44 7.47 -16.11
C GLN A 120 -6.84 8.60 -15.14
N PRO A 121 -8.04 9.19 -15.31
CA PRO A 121 -8.52 10.19 -14.38
C PRO A 121 -8.65 9.59 -12.99
N LEU A 122 -8.17 10.32 -11.99
CA LEU A 122 -8.23 9.88 -10.60
C LEU A 122 -9.64 10.15 -10.07
N SER A 123 -10.26 9.18 -9.39
CA SER A 123 -11.54 9.37 -8.70
C SER A 123 -11.40 10.27 -7.46
N SER A 124 -10.22 10.29 -6.83
CA SER A 124 -9.88 11.21 -5.75
C SER A 124 -8.38 11.53 -5.73
N VAL A 125 -8.01 12.68 -5.14
CA VAL A 125 -6.61 13.10 -5.00
C VAL A 125 -5.80 12.13 -4.13
N ALA A 126 -6.48 11.39 -3.26
CA ALA A 126 -5.90 10.38 -2.39
C ALA A 126 -5.70 9.03 -3.07
N GLU A 127 -6.33 8.79 -4.22
CA GLU A 127 -6.24 7.53 -4.95
C GLU A 127 -4.81 7.29 -5.47
N GLY A 128 -4.28 6.09 -5.20
CA GLY A 128 -2.92 5.72 -5.62
C GLY A 128 -1.78 6.47 -4.90
N MET A 129 -2.08 7.28 -3.88
CA MET A 129 -1.05 7.96 -3.09
C MET A 129 -0.30 6.94 -2.21
N SER A 130 1.02 6.87 -2.36
CA SER A 130 1.84 6.01 -1.50
C SER A 130 1.86 6.51 -0.06
N ILE A 131 2.11 5.61 0.91
CA ILE A 131 2.27 5.99 2.32
C ILE A 131 3.43 6.98 2.47
N LEU A 132 4.49 6.82 1.69
CA LEU A 132 5.64 7.73 1.67
C LEU A 132 5.24 9.11 1.15
N ASP A 133 4.50 9.17 0.05
CA ASP A 133 4.02 10.44 -0.53
C ASP A 133 3.13 11.16 0.46
N ARG A 134 2.25 10.43 1.15
CA ARG A 134 1.36 10.98 2.18
C ARG A 134 2.16 11.60 3.33
N ALA A 135 3.19 10.90 3.79
CA ALA A 135 4.09 11.41 4.83
C ALA A 135 4.84 12.67 4.35
N GLN A 136 5.38 12.65 3.13
CA GLN A 136 6.11 13.78 2.54
C GLN A 136 5.23 15.01 2.35
N PHE A 137 4.03 14.86 1.78
CA PHE A 137 3.11 15.98 1.64
C PHE A 137 2.71 16.54 3.00
N THR A 138 2.37 15.68 3.96
CA THR A 138 1.99 16.12 5.30
C THR A 138 3.13 16.86 5.98
N SER A 139 4.36 16.34 5.94
CA SER A 139 5.51 16.94 6.61
C SER A 139 5.96 18.25 5.97
N VAL A 140 6.05 18.28 4.63
CA VAL A 140 6.64 19.41 3.89
C VAL A 140 5.59 20.46 3.52
N LEU A 141 4.39 20.08 3.08
CA LEU A 141 3.37 21.03 2.63
C LEU A 141 2.42 21.49 3.75
N PHE A 142 2.28 20.69 4.81
CA PHE A 142 1.35 20.94 5.92
C PHE A 142 2.04 20.94 7.28
N SER A 143 3.36 21.12 7.33
CA SER A 143 4.15 21.23 8.58
C SER A 143 4.00 20.04 9.56
N GLY A 144 3.58 18.88 9.08
CA GLY A 144 3.30 17.69 9.89
C GLY A 144 1.86 17.61 10.43
N GLU A 145 0.99 18.54 10.06
CA GLU A 145 -0.39 18.60 10.56
C GLU A 145 -1.33 17.68 9.76
N GLU A 146 -1.35 16.41 10.13
CA GLU A 146 -2.18 15.37 9.49
C GLU A 146 -3.68 15.72 9.47
N LYS A 147 -4.17 16.44 10.48
CA LYS A 147 -5.57 16.88 10.54
C LYS A 147 -5.91 17.89 9.43
N ILE A 148 -5.01 18.83 9.14
CA ILE A 148 -5.20 19.80 8.05
C ILE A 148 -5.14 19.08 6.72
N PHE A 149 -4.16 18.21 6.53
CA PHE A 149 -4.03 17.41 5.32
C PHE A 149 -5.29 16.56 5.04
N SER A 150 -5.78 15.84 6.04
CA SER A 150 -6.98 15.01 5.92
C SER A 150 -8.23 15.86 5.66
N ALA A 151 -8.34 17.02 6.31
CA ALA A 151 -9.43 17.97 6.08
C ALA A 151 -9.40 18.53 4.65
N LEU A 152 -8.21 18.84 4.12
CA LEU A 152 -8.06 19.27 2.73
C LEU A 152 -8.52 18.17 1.77
N LEU A 153 -8.06 16.93 1.94
CA LEU A 153 -8.48 15.81 1.07
C LEU A 153 -10.01 15.66 1.05
N ALA A 154 -10.66 15.73 2.22
CA ALA A 154 -12.12 15.68 2.31
C ALA A 154 -12.84 16.90 1.68
N LYS A 155 -12.18 18.06 1.60
CA LYS A 155 -12.70 19.23 0.87
C LYS A 155 -12.50 19.07 -0.63
N LEU A 156 -11.35 18.54 -1.08
CA LEU A 156 -11.04 18.28 -2.48
C LEU A 156 -11.99 17.26 -3.10
N GLU A 157 -12.40 16.23 -2.35
CA GLU A 157 -13.43 15.27 -2.80
C GLU A 157 -14.81 15.91 -3.04
N ARG A 158 -15.10 17.06 -2.42
CA ARG A 158 -16.36 17.80 -2.59
C ARG A 158 -16.26 18.97 -3.58
N ALA A 159 -15.05 19.31 -4.02
CA ALA A 159 -14.85 20.42 -4.93
C ALA A 159 -15.47 20.10 -6.29
N ALA A 160 -16.24 21.06 -6.84
CA ALA A 160 -16.95 20.86 -8.10
C ALA A 160 -16.08 21.21 -9.33
N THR A 161 -15.06 22.05 -9.14
CA THR A 161 -14.19 22.54 -10.21
C THR A 161 -12.72 22.44 -9.86
N GLN A 162 -11.88 22.34 -10.89
CA GLN A 162 -10.43 22.36 -10.75
C GLN A 162 -9.93 23.66 -10.09
N GLU A 163 -10.51 24.80 -10.43
CA GLU A 163 -10.13 26.10 -9.89
C GLU A 163 -10.42 26.20 -8.39
N GLU A 164 -11.59 25.71 -7.95
CA GLU A 164 -11.95 25.64 -6.53
C GLU A 164 -11.00 24.72 -5.76
N ALA A 165 -10.72 23.53 -6.30
CA ALA A 165 -9.78 22.58 -5.71
C ALA A 165 -8.37 23.17 -5.56
N MET A 166 -7.91 23.94 -6.56
CA MET A 166 -6.61 24.59 -6.52
C MET A 166 -6.55 25.76 -5.53
N ALA A 167 -7.62 26.54 -5.42
CA ALA A 167 -7.73 27.59 -4.42
C ALA A 167 -7.69 27.03 -2.99
N LEU A 168 -8.44 25.95 -2.73
CA LEU A 168 -8.43 25.25 -1.44
C LEU A 168 -7.05 24.70 -1.09
N PHE A 169 -6.33 24.16 -2.08
CA PHE A 169 -4.95 23.72 -1.87
C PHE A 169 -4.06 24.91 -1.48
N GLN A 170 -4.07 26.00 -2.25
CA GLN A 170 -3.23 27.17 -1.96
C GLN A 170 -3.53 27.83 -0.61
N GLU A 171 -4.81 27.87 -0.20
CA GLU A 171 -5.23 28.44 1.09
C GLU A 171 -4.74 27.62 2.29
N THR A 172 -4.61 26.30 2.12
CA THR A 172 -4.26 25.38 3.22
C THR A 172 -2.76 25.07 3.30
N LEU A 173 -1.96 25.55 2.35
CA LEU A 173 -0.52 25.35 2.33
C LEU A 173 0.14 26.00 3.55
N SER A 174 0.92 25.20 4.28
CA SER A 174 1.80 25.65 5.37
C SER A 174 3.17 25.00 5.16
N PRO A 175 3.90 25.43 4.11
CA PRO A 175 5.12 24.76 3.69
C PRO A 175 6.24 24.93 4.71
N ARG A 176 7.02 23.87 4.89
CA ARG A 176 8.15 23.82 5.82
C ARG A 176 9.26 22.97 5.19
N GLY A 177 10.39 23.58 4.90
CA GLY A 177 11.53 22.90 4.29
C GLY A 177 12.33 23.81 3.37
N GLU A 178 13.07 23.21 2.44
CA GLU A 178 13.78 23.91 1.38
C GLU A 178 12.84 24.28 0.23
N ASP A 179 12.98 25.49 -0.33
CA ASP A 179 12.07 26.01 -1.37
C ASP A 179 11.98 25.08 -2.60
N ALA A 180 13.09 24.46 -3.00
CA ALA A 180 13.13 23.54 -4.13
C ALA A 180 12.31 22.25 -3.88
N GLU A 181 12.32 21.72 -2.66
CA GLU A 181 11.53 20.54 -2.29
C GLU A 181 10.04 20.90 -2.19
N VAL A 182 9.74 22.07 -1.62
CA VAL A 182 8.38 22.59 -1.52
C VAL A 182 7.76 22.77 -2.91
N GLU A 183 8.47 23.41 -3.85
CA GLU A 183 7.97 23.61 -5.22
C GLU A 183 7.71 22.28 -5.94
N GLN A 184 8.62 21.31 -5.84
CA GLN A 184 8.46 20.00 -6.45
C GLN A 184 7.24 19.24 -5.90
N LEU A 185 7.06 19.25 -4.58
CA LEU A 185 5.92 18.58 -3.94
C LEU A 185 4.61 19.31 -4.21
N GLN A 186 4.62 20.64 -4.28
CA GLN A 186 3.45 21.42 -4.69
C GLN A 186 3.04 21.10 -6.13
N GLU A 187 3.99 21.04 -7.06
CA GLU A 187 3.70 20.69 -8.46
C GLU A 187 3.18 19.25 -8.57
N ALA A 188 3.77 18.30 -7.84
CA ALA A 188 3.31 16.92 -7.80
C ALA A 188 1.88 16.80 -7.27
N PHE A 189 1.54 17.53 -6.20
CA PHE A 189 0.20 17.53 -5.63
C PHE A 189 -0.81 18.24 -6.55
N ALA A 190 -0.42 19.36 -7.16
CA ALA A 190 -1.25 20.07 -8.14
C ALA A 190 -1.56 19.20 -9.37
N LYS A 191 -0.57 18.46 -9.89
CA LYS A 191 -0.78 17.49 -10.98
C LYS A 191 -1.81 16.42 -10.61
N ARG A 192 -1.84 15.97 -9.35
CA ARG A 192 -2.86 15.02 -8.86
C ARG A 192 -4.25 15.65 -8.80
N ILE A 193 -4.36 16.90 -8.36
CA ILE A 193 -5.63 17.64 -8.37
C ILE A 193 -6.14 17.79 -9.81
N VAL A 194 -5.30 18.21 -10.75
CA VAL A 194 -5.74 18.35 -12.15
C VAL A 194 -6.24 17.02 -12.70
N ARG A 195 -5.56 15.91 -12.39
CA ARG A 195 -5.95 14.56 -12.80
C ARG A 195 -7.30 14.10 -12.28
N THR A 196 -7.86 14.69 -11.22
CA THR A 196 -9.23 14.34 -10.78
C THR A 196 -10.33 15.00 -11.60
N PHE A 197 -9.99 16.02 -12.39
CA PHE A 197 -10.95 16.78 -13.21
C PHE A 197 -10.78 16.59 -14.71
N VAL A 198 -9.70 15.93 -15.14
CA VAL A 198 -9.58 15.44 -16.54
C VAL A 198 -10.58 14.29 -16.69
N SER A 199 -11.39 14.29 -17.75
CA SER A 199 -12.33 13.20 -18.10
C SER A 199 -11.99 12.65 -19.48
#